data_AF-A0A660LHY8-F1
#
_entry.id   AF-A0A660LHY8-F1
#
_cell.length_a   1.000
_cell.length_b   1.000
_cell.length_c   1.000
_cell.angle_alpha   90.00
_cell.angle_beta   90.00
_cell.angle_gamma   90.00
#
_symmetry.space_group_name_H-M   'P 1'
#
loop_
_entity.id
_entity.type
_entity.pdbx_description
1 polymer ?
#
loop_
_entity_poly.entity_id
_entity_poly.type
_entity_poly.pdbx_seq_one_letter_code
_entity_poly.pdbx_strand_id
1 'polypeptide(L)'
;MITLNRRLAALTVSAAALLAAAAPAGAADYTVTGGKLDWTMANQFDSTSDPVRTWLGYATNTVGGGAANGYVSPVAPATLTNAAGTAVDLVNGTNVRGVNELYRLSYPVATTGSTYSATTFGPIKASIELAGTFKFQIHEARGFKPITIVNPQITIDGSTGTLRSTGTKAATTVVTYDRTDVQFNLDLSNATVVQRADGTRAITGIVPVANNPATVLSGFPANSRLFGTMALTLGLEEKPLPVTQAAPTTGPAGPAGPAGPAGRDATLKVIRLAKAAFATKAEVHVRLIDRTTKKSIATGTVQGRTLRLSLLSGTKLKGTYTLKRTAKKAKGKLQTTITLR
;
A
#
# COMPACT_ATOMS: atom_id res chain seq x y z
N MET A 1 23.78 -46.24 66.01
CA MET A 1 22.70 -45.82 65.09
C MET A 1 23.29 -44.71 64.22
N ILE A 2 23.46 -44.97 62.93
CA ILE A 2 24.38 -44.25 62.03
C ILE A 2 23.70 -43.03 61.42
N THR A 3 24.34 -41.87 61.55
CA THR A 3 24.00 -40.59 60.93
C THR A 3 24.37 -40.61 59.44
N LEU A 4 23.45 -40.28 58.53
CA LEU A 4 23.78 -40.03 57.12
C LEU A 4 23.16 -38.72 56.61
N ASN A 5 24.02 -37.70 56.52
CA ASN A 5 23.82 -36.46 55.77
C ASN A 5 23.64 -36.77 54.29
N ARG A 6 22.55 -36.28 53.66
CA ARG A 6 22.48 -36.16 52.19
C ARG A 6 22.32 -34.69 51.79
N ARG A 7 23.45 -34.11 51.38
CA ARG A 7 23.56 -32.89 50.59
C ARG A 7 22.88 -33.12 49.24
N LEU A 8 21.84 -32.34 48.91
CA LEU A 8 21.35 -32.21 47.54
C LEU A 8 22.10 -31.05 46.88
N ALA A 9 23.05 -31.41 46.03
CA ALA A 9 23.71 -30.50 45.12
C ALA A 9 22.86 -30.30 43.86
N ALA A 10 22.97 -29.10 43.29
CA ALA A 10 22.19 -28.56 42.21
C ALA A 10 22.36 -29.28 40.86
N LEU A 11 21.30 -29.30 40.06
CA LEU A 11 21.37 -29.45 38.61
C LEU A 11 20.49 -28.38 37.96
N THR A 12 21.00 -27.15 37.88
CA THR A 12 20.46 -26.12 36.98
C THR A 12 20.95 -26.42 35.57
N VAL A 13 20.09 -27.00 34.74
CA VAL A 13 20.31 -27.13 33.30
C VAL A 13 20.15 -25.74 32.67
N SER A 14 21.26 -25.07 32.45
CA SER A 14 21.32 -23.83 31.67
C SER A 14 21.12 -24.15 30.20
N ALA A 15 19.88 -24.02 29.72
CA ALA A 15 19.58 -24.02 28.29
C ALA A 15 20.08 -22.71 27.65
N ALA A 16 21.39 -22.62 27.42
CA ALA A 16 21.99 -21.59 26.56
C ALA A 16 21.71 -21.96 25.10
N ALA A 17 20.47 -21.73 24.64
CA ALA A 17 20.13 -21.86 23.24
C ALA A 17 20.90 -20.80 22.44
N LEU A 18 21.65 -21.28 21.43
CA LEU A 18 22.42 -20.47 20.48
C LEU A 18 21.57 -19.31 19.94
N LEU A 19 21.94 -18.08 20.31
CA LEU A 19 21.52 -16.89 19.56
C LEU A 19 22.32 -16.86 18.25
N ALA A 20 21.83 -17.56 17.23
CA ALA A 20 22.20 -17.25 15.86
C ALA A 20 21.86 -15.77 15.61
N ALA A 21 22.89 -14.96 15.37
CA ALA A 21 22.75 -13.56 15.06
C ALA A 21 22.03 -13.42 13.71
N ALA A 22 20.74 -13.06 13.72
CA ALA A 22 20.10 -12.57 12.51
C ALA A 22 20.84 -11.30 12.07
N ALA A 23 21.44 -11.34 10.88
CA ALA A 23 22.01 -10.17 10.24
C ALA A 23 20.94 -9.05 10.14
N PRO A 24 21.32 -7.76 10.18
CA PRO A 24 20.37 -6.69 9.87
C PRO A 24 19.73 -7.03 8.52
N ALA A 25 18.40 -7.19 8.51
CA ALA A 25 17.66 -7.50 7.29
C ALA A 25 17.89 -6.35 6.31
N GLY A 26 18.71 -6.59 5.28
CA GLY A 26 18.88 -5.68 4.17
C GLY A 26 17.53 -5.42 3.51
N ALA A 27 17.41 -4.29 2.80
CA ALA A 27 16.28 -4.12 1.90
C ALA A 27 16.32 -5.26 0.88
N ALA A 28 15.25 -6.04 0.78
CA ALA A 28 15.11 -6.97 -0.32
C ALA A 28 14.69 -6.12 -1.52
N ASP A 29 15.48 -6.21 -2.59
CA ASP A 29 15.13 -5.66 -3.88
C ASP A 29 14.32 -6.71 -4.64
N TYR A 30 13.21 -6.27 -5.23
CA TYR A 30 12.33 -7.14 -5.98
C TYR A 30 12.35 -6.73 -7.45
N THR A 31 12.22 -7.72 -8.32
CA THR A 31 11.83 -7.51 -9.71
C THR A 31 10.31 -7.41 -9.76
N VAL A 32 9.79 -6.36 -10.43
CA VAL A 32 8.36 -6.21 -10.67
C VAL A 32 8.00 -7.04 -11.90
N THR A 33 7.17 -8.06 -11.71
CA THR A 33 6.79 -9.01 -12.77
C THR A 33 5.42 -8.72 -13.40
N GLY A 34 4.67 -7.78 -12.81
CA GLY A 34 3.40 -7.30 -13.36
C GLY A 34 2.49 -6.74 -12.28
N GLY A 35 1.19 -6.67 -12.59
CA GLY A 35 0.17 -6.19 -11.66
C GLY A 35 -0.69 -5.08 -12.27
N LYS A 36 -1.35 -4.30 -11.41
CA LYS A 36 -2.22 -3.19 -11.83
C LYS A 36 -2.43 -2.17 -10.71
N LEU A 37 -2.73 -0.94 -11.11
CA LEU A 37 -3.38 0.06 -10.29
C LEU A 37 -4.88 0.06 -10.60
N ASP A 38 -5.73 -0.19 -9.60
CA ASP A 38 -7.16 0.06 -9.68
C ASP A 38 -7.48 1.39 -9.01
N TRP A 39 -7.96 2.37 -9.79
CA TRP A 39 -8.44 3.65 -9.30
C TRP A 39 -9.97 3.64 -9.25
N THR A 40 -10.52 3.52 -8.04
CA THR A 40 -11.96 3.36 -7.79
C THR A 40 -12.61 4.71 -7.47
N MET A 41 -13.66 5.07 -8.21
CA MET A 41 -14.46 6.27 -7.98
C MET A 41 -15.95 5.94 -8.03
N ALA A 42 -16.75 6.53 -7.13
CA ALA A 42 -18.21 6.47 -7.24
C ALA A 42 -18.69 7.38 -8.38
N ASN A 43 -19.73 6.98 -9.11
CA ASN A 43 -20.43 7.83 -10.07
C ASN A 43 -21.50 8.66 -9.33
N GLN A 44 -21.07 9.61 -8.50
CA GLN A 44 -21.95 10.35 -7.60
C GLN A 44 -21.87 11.86 -7.87
N PHE A 45 -23.02 12.47 -8.10
CA PHE A 45 -23.17 13.91 -8.26
C PHE A 45 -24.43 14.39 -7.53
N ASP A 46 -24.24 15.28 -6.56
CA ASP A 46 -25.30 16.08 -5.94
C ASP A 46 -24.83 17.54 -5.93
N SER A 47 -25.65 18.43 -6.50
CA SER A 47 -25.36 19.86 -6.58
C SER A 47 -25.71 20.64 -5.31
N THR A 48 -26.35 19.99 -4.33
CA THR A 48 -26.89 20.65 -3.12
C THR A 48 -26.08 20.37 -1.85
N SER A 49 -25.14 19.41 -1.87
CA SER A 49 -24.27 19.11 -0.73
C SER A 49 -22.84 18.67 -1.11
N ASP A 50 -21.83 19.41 -0.65
CA ASP A 50 -20.45 18.92 -0.48
C ASP A 50 -20.46 18.04 0.79
N PRO A 51 -20.07 16.74 0.77
CA PRO A 51 -19.09 16.08 -0.10
C PRO A 51 -19.63 15.10 -1.15
N VAL A 52 -20.86 15.25 -1.63
CA VAL A 52 -21.53 14.22 -2.43
C VAL A 52 -21.29 14.42 -3.95
N ARG A 53 -20.16 15.01 -4.34
CA ARG A 53 -19.75 15.19 -5.74
C ARG A 53 -18.37 14.59 -5.99
N THR A 54 -18.29 13.45 -6.67
CA THR A 54 -17.00 12.90 -7.12
C THR A 54 -16.58 13.48 -8.47
N TRP A 55 -15.29 13.34 -8.82
CA TRP A 55 -14.83 13.71 -10.16
C TRP A 55 -15.56 12.92 -11.26
N LEU A 56 -15.71 11.60 -11.09
CA LEU A 56 -16.43 10.77 -12.04
C LEU A 56 -17.88 11.24 -12.20
N GLY A 57 -18.58 11.49 -11.09
CA GLY A 57 -19.96 11.97 -11.13
C GLY A 57 -20.09 13.36 -11.78
N TYR A 58 -19.13 14.26 -11.56
CA TYR A 58 -19.06 15.53 -12.27
C TYR A 58 -18.87 15.35 -13.77
N ALA A 59 -17.88 14.57 -14.18
CA ALA A 59 -17.56 14.37 -15.60
C ALA A 59 -18.74 13.79 -16.39
N THR A 60 -19.53 12.92 -15.75
CA THR A 60 -20.70 12.30 -16.37
C THR A 60 -22.00 13.08 -16.17
N ASN A 61 -22.02 14.17 -15.38
CA ASN A 61 -23.26 14.87 -15.01
C ASN A 61 -23.99 15.47 -16.22
N THR A 62 -25.29 15.20 -16.33
CA THR A 62 -26.18 15.70 -17.39
C THR A 62 -27.22 16.71 -16.89
N VAL A 63 -27.25 17.01 -15.59
CA VAL A 63 -28.31 17.82 -14.96
C VAL A 63 -27.81 19.19 -14.53
N GLY A 64 -28.63 20.23 -14.78
CA GLY A 64 -28.41 21.61 -14.32
C GLY A 64 -27.48 22.46 -15.19
N GLY A 65 -27.42 23.77 -14.92
CA GLY A 65 -26.66 24.76 -15.71
C GLY A 65 -25.13 24.57 -15.76
N GLY A 66 -24.60 23.62 -14.96
CA GLY A 66 -23.19 23.22 -14.94
C GLY A 66 -22.94 21.79 -15.42
N ALA A 67 -23.90 21.15 -16.08
CA ALA A 67 -23.75 19.80 -16.60
C ALA A 67 -22.52 19.66 -17.52
N ALA A 68 -21.65 18.70 -17.21
CA ALA A 68 -20.49 18.39 -18.03
C ALA A 68 -20.89 17.68 -19.33
N ASN A 69 -22.00 16.95 -19.33
CA ASN A 69 -22.50 16.13 -20.45
C ASN A 69 -21.40 15.28 -21.07
N GLY A 70 -20.54 14.74 -20.21
CA GLY A 70 -19.30 14.10 -20.60
C GLY A 70 -19.32 12.59 -20.42
N TYR A 71 -18.14 12.01 -20.62
CA TYR A 71 -17.91 10.59 -20.42
C TYR A 71 -16.47 10.32 -19.98
N VAL A 72 -16.28 9.12 -19.43
CA VAL A 72 -14.98 8.56 -19.09
C VAL A 72 -14.80 7.26 -19.85
N SER A 73 -13.69 7.10 -20.56
CA SER A 73 -13.39 5.87 -21.29
C SER A 73 -11.91 5.48 -21.19
N PRO A 74 -11.60 4.17 -21.15
CA PRO A 74 -10.23 3.70 -21.23
C PRO A 74 -9.74 3.70 -22.68
N VAL A 75 -8.42 3.77 -22.84
CA VAL A 75 -7.70 3.36 -24.04
C VAL A 75 -6.70 2.30 -23.63
N ALA A 76 -6.67 1.20 -24.38
CA ALA A 76 -5.83 0.05 -24.10
C ALA A 76 -4.35 0.45 -23.86
N PRO A 77 -3.65 -0.26 -22.96
CA PRO A 77 -4.12 -1.43 -22.22
C PRO A 77 -4.88 -1.11 -20.91
N ALA A 78 -5.27 0.15 -20.68
CA ALA A 78 -6.15 0.48 -19.55
C ALA A 78 -7.53 -0.16 -19.75
N THR A 79 -8.20 -0.50 -18.65
CA THR A 79 -9.51 -1.16 -18.65
C THR A 79 -10.43 -0.52 -17.62
N LEU A 80 -11.73 -0.55 -17.89
CA LEU A 80 -12.75 0.04 -17.03
C LEU A 80 -13.76 -1.03 -16.64
N THR A 81 -14.08 -1.11 -15.35
CA THR A 81 -15.08 -2.05 -14.84
C THR A 81 -16.08 -1.35 -13.90
N ASN A 82 -17.30 -1.87 -13.85
CA ASN A 82 -18.33 -1.42 -12.91
C ASN A 82 -18.17 -2.07 -11.51
N ALA A 83 -19.13 -1.84 -10.61
CA ALA A 83 -19.09 -2.33 -9.24
C ALA A 83 -19.07 -3.87 -9.15
N ALA A 84 -19.74 -4.54 -10.10
CA ALA A 84 -19.77 -6.00 -10.23
C ALA A 84 -18.48 -6.58 -10.85
N GLY A 85 -17.53 -5.73 -11.28
CA GLY A 85 -16.31 -6.14 -11.96
C GLY A 85 -16.52 -6.46 -13.45
N THR A 86 -17.71 -6.18 -14.00
CA THR A 86 -17.97 -6.34 -15.43
C THR A 86 -17.27 -5.23 -16.21
N ALA A 87 -16.61 -5.60 -17.31
CA ALA A 87 -15.99 -4.65 -18.21
C ALA A 87 -17.06 -3.71 -18.82
N VAL A 88 -16.72 -2.44 -18.93
CA VAL A 88 -17.54 -1.43 -19.61
C VAL A 88 -16.64 -0.53 -20.46
N ASP A 89 -17.10 -0.15 -21.65
CA ASP A 89 -16.30 0.65 -22.57
C ASP A 89 -16.29 2.13 -22.20
N LEU A 90 -17.30 2.61 -21.49
CA LEU A 90 -17.39 3.99 -21.02
C LEU A 90 -18.35 4.14 -19.83
N VAL A 91 -18.18 5.24 -19.08
CA VAL A 91 -19.17 5.76 -18.12
C VAL A 91 -19.63 7.13 -18.60
N ASN A 92 -20.94 7.37 -18.73
CA ASN A 92 -21.54 8.64 -19.11
C ASN A 92 -22.85 8.91 -18.32
N GLY A 93 -23.64 9.86 -18.79
CA GLY A 93 -24.89 10.27 -18.13
C GLY A 93 -26.02 9.23 -18.09
N THR A 94 -25.94 8.14 -18.85
CA THR A 94 -26.96 7.06 -18.82
C THR A 94 -26.66 5.98 -17.79
N ASN A 95 -25.45 5.96 -17.24
CA ASN A 95 -25.07 5.02 -16.20
C ASN A 95 -25.69 5.39 -14.84
N VAL A 96 -25.98 4.37 -14.03
CA VAL A 96 -26.56 4.53 -12.70
C VAL A 96 -25.64 5.42 -11.84
N ARG A 97 -26.26 6.30 -11.04
CA ARG A 97 -25.57 7.19 -10.10
C ARG A 97 -25.78 6.74 -8.68
N GLY A 98 -24.78 6.94 -7.85
CA GLY A 98 -24.86 6.58 -6.44
C GLY A 98 -23.48 6.52 -5.79
N VAL A 99 -23.46 6.71 -4.47
CA VAL A 99 -22.26 6.47 -3.65
C VAL A 99 -21.77 5.02 -3.72
N ASN A 100 -22.65 4.09 -4.08
CA ASN A 100 -22.36 2.66 -4.25
C ASN A 100 -22.09 2.26 -5.71
N GLU A 101 -22.28 3.19 -6.66
CA GLU A 101 -22.02 2.96 -8.08
C GLU A 101 -20.54 3.19 -8.38
N LEU A 102 -19.71 2.23 -7.94
CA LEU A 102 -18.26 2.30 -8.04
C LEU A 102 -17.79 1.83 -9.42
N TYR A 103 -16.92 2.61 -10.04
CA TYR A 103 -16.19 2.23 -11.24
C TYR A 103 -14.70 2.16 -10.95
N ARG A 104 -14.04 1.13 -11.49
CA ARG A 104 -12.60 0.93 -11.40
C ARG A 104 -11.94 1.24 -12.72
N LEU A 105 -11.13 2.29 -12.70
CA LEU A 105 -10.24 2.68 -13.77
C LEU A 105 -8.90 1.96 -13.54
N SER A 106 -8.63 0.92 -14.32
CA SER A 106 -7.50 0.02 -14.09
C SER A 106 -6.39 0.27 -15.10
N TYR A 107 -5.19 0.55 -14.60
CA TYR A 107 -3.97 0.60 -15.39
C TYR A 107 -3.10 -0.62 -15.10
N PRO A 108 -2.75 -1.46 -16.09
CA PRO A 108 -1.75 -2.51 -15.87
C PRO A 108 -0.37 -1.91 -15.55
N VAL A 109 0.38 -2.62 -14.73
CA VAL A 109 1.78 -2.28 -14.42
C VAL A 109 2.67 -2.64 -15.59
N ALA A 110 3.47 -1.68 -16.05
CA ALA A 110 4.58 -1.93 -16.95
C ALA A 110 5.76 -2.48 -16.14
N THR A 111 6.27 -3.64 -16.51
CA THR A 111 7.40 -4.28 -15.82
C THR A 111 8.70 -3.51 -16.03
N THR A 112 8.91 -2.99 -17.24
CA THR A 112 10.05 -2.13 -17.57
C THR A 112 9.95 -0.78 -16.89
N GLY A 113 11.04 -0.35 -16.24
CA GLY A 113 11.12 0.93 -15.52
C GLY A 113 10.50 0.91 -14.12
N SER A 114 9.77 -0.15 -13.76
CA SER A 114 9.23 -0.32 -12.42
C SER A 114 10.27 -0.85 -11.45
N THR A 115 10.35 -0.24 -10.27
CA THR A 115 11.19 -0.68 -9.14
C THR A 115 10.38 -0.82 -7.88
N TYR A 116 10.75 -1.80 -7.07
CA TYR A 116 10.13 -2.05 -5.78
C TYR A 116 11.19 -2.55 -4.80
N SER A 117 11.30 -1.88 -3.66
CA SER A 117 12.10 -2.35 -2.54
C SER A 117 11.32 -2.24 -1.25
N ALA A 118 11.49 -3.27 -0.42
CA ALA A 118 10.96 -3.28 0.93
C ALA A 118 11.96 -3.95 1.84
N THR A 119 12.21 -3.33 2.98
CA THR A 119 12.76 -4.06 4.11
C THR A 119 11.62 -4.80 4.79
N THR A 120 11.91 -5.93 5.44
CA THR A 120 10.91 -6.70 6.19
C THR A 120 10.13 -5.84 7.21
N PHE A 121 10.70 -4.70 7.63
CA PHE A 121 10.18 -3.86 8.71
C PHE A 121 10.19 -2.34 8.44
N GLY A 122 10.74 -1.87 7.34
CA GLY A 122 10.87 -0.44 7.05
C GLY A 122 9.91 0.04 5.97
N PRO A 123 10.05 1.31 5.53
CA PRO A 123 9.15 1.89 4.55
C PRO A 123 9.25 1.17 3.20
N ILE A 124 8.11 1.03 2.53
CA ILE A 124 8.06 0.61 1.14
C ILE A 124 8.61 1.75 0.29
N LYS A 125 9.51 1.44 -0.63
CA LYS A 125 9.91 2.36 -1.69
C LYS A 125 9.59 1.73 -3.03
N ALA A 126 8.82 2.45 -3.84
CA ALA A 126 8.42 1.95 -5.16
C ALA A 126 8.38 3.10 -6.17
N SER A 127 8.77 2.80 -7.40
CA SER A 127 8.51 3.64 -8.57
C SER A 127 7.89 2.73 -9.61
N ILE A 128 6.59 2.84 -9.85
CA ILE A 128 5.82 1.91 -10.66
C ILE A 128 5.30 2.62 -11.91
N GLU A 129 5.74 2.12 -13.05
CA GLU A 129 5.25 2.51 -14.36
C GLU A 129 3.93 1.80 -14.65
N LEU A 130 2.96 2.54 -15.17
CA LEU A 130 1.65 2.04 -15.54
C LEU A 130 1.41 2.31 -17.02
N ALA A 131 0.69 1.41 -17.69
CA ALA A 131 0.41 1.50 -19.11
C ALA A 131 -1.07 1.79 -19.39
N GLY A 132 -1.33 2.56 -20.45
CA GLY A 132 -2.68 2.88 -20.92
C GLY A 132 -3.07 4.33 -20.67
N THR A 133 -4.28 4.68 -21.11
CA THR A 133 -4.80 6.04 -20.98
C THR A 133 -6.24 6.01 -20.50
N PHE A 134 -6.62 6.99 -19.68
CA PHE A 134 -8.02 7.34 -19.50
C PHE A 134 -8.32 8.69 -20.11
N LYS A 135 -9.46 8.76 -20.80
CA LYS A 135 -10.03 9.98 -21.38
C LYS A 135 -11.20 10.44 -20.51
N PHE A 136 -11.22 11.71 -20.17
CA PHE A 136 -12.37 12.37 -19.55
C PHE A 136 -12.81 13.49 -20.51
N GLN A 137 -13.87 13.25 -21.25
CA GLN A 137 -14.51 14.29 -22.05
C GLN A 137 -15.49 15.03 -21.14
N ILE A 138 -15.39 16.36 -21.10
CA ILE A 138 -16.32 17.23 -20.39
C ILE A 138 -16.61 18.45 -21.26
N HIS A 139 -17.81 19.02 -21.16
CA HIS A 139 -18.23 20.24 -21.85
C HIS A 139 -17.95 20.21 -23.36
N GLU A 140 -18.15 19.06 -24.01
CA GLU A 140 -17.83 18.89 -25.45
C GLU A 140 -18.59 19.88 -26.34
N ALA A 141 -19.87 20.13 -26.02
CA ALA A 141 -20.69 21.13 -26.70
C ALA A 141 -20.13 22.57 -26.60
N ARG A 142 -19.22 22.82 -25.65
CA ARG A 142 -18.49 24.10 -25.51
C ARG A 142 -17.12 24.07 -26.18
N GLY A 143 -16.82 23.02 -26.96
CA GLY A 143 -15.57 22.85 -27.71
C GLY A 143 -14.39 22.32 -26.89
N PHE A 144 -14.59 21.91 -25.64
CA PHE A 144 -13.51 21.41 -24.78
C PHE A 144 -12.95 20.09 -25.29
N LYS A 145 -11.63 19.99 -25.35
CA LYS A 145 -10.90 18.76 -25.68
C LYS A 145 -10.82 17.84 -24.45
N PRO A 146 -10.71 16.50 -24.67
CA PRO A 146 -10.62 15.56 -23.56
C PRO A 146 -9.42 15.84 -22.65
N ILE A 147 -9.63 15.69 -21.35
CA ILE A 147 -8.52 15.49 -20.42
C ILE A 147 -8.02 14.05 -20.61
N THR A 148 -6.70 13.87 -20.69
CA THR A 148 -6.11 12.53 -20.75
C THR A 148 -5.08 12.34 -19.65
N ILE A 149 -5.09 11.15 -19.05
CA ILE A 149 -4.06 10.68 -18.12
C ILE A 149 -3.40 9.47 -18.76
N VAL A 150 -2.22 9.69 -19.34
CA VAL A 150 -1.47 8.76 -20.17
C VAL A 150 -0.30 8.20 -19.37
N ASN A 151 -0.17 6.86 -19.37
CA ASN A 151 0.94 6.10 -18.77
C ASN A 151 1.38 6.68 -17.42
N PRO A 152 0.54 6.64 -16.38
CA PRO A 152 0.90 7.22 -15.10
C PRO A 152 2.10 6.51 -14.46
N GLN A 153 2.85 7.26 -13.67
CA GLN A 153 3.90 6.74 -12.79
C GLN A 153 3.51 7.01 -11.34
N ILE A 154 3.53 5.96 -10.52
CA ILE A 154 3.36 6.09 -9.06
C ILE A 154 4.74 6.00 -8.40
N THR A 155 5.03 6.94 -7.52
CA THR A 155 6.15 6.81 -6.57
C THR A 155 5.60 6.68 -5.15
N ILE A 156 6.16 5.78 -4.36
CA ILE A 156 5.81 5.55 -2.95
C ILE A 156 7.09 5.65 -2.13
N ASP A 157 7.04 6.41 -1.04
CA ASP A 157 8.03 6.40 0.04
C ASP A 157 7.29 6.33 1.39
N GLY A 158 7.26 5.12 1.96
CA GLY A 158 6.62 4.85 3.23
C GLY A 158 5.10 5.06 3.19
N SER A 159 4.64 6.13 3.85
CA SER A 159 3.21 6.45 3.99
C SER A 159 2.75 7.58 3.06
N THR A 160 3.59 7.98 2.11
CA THR A 160 3.30 9.03 1.14
C THR A 160 3.73 8.60 -0.24
N GLY A 161 3.19 9.25 -1.27
CA GLY A 161 3.59 9.01 -2.64
C GLY A 161 3.16 10.13 -3.58
N THR A 162 3.47 9.99 -4.86
CA THR A 162 2.96 10.87 -5.90
C THR A 162 2.51 10.07 -7.11
N LEU A 163 1.54 10.62 -7.84
CA LEU A 163 1.17 10.18 -9.18
C LEU A 163 1.55 11.28 -10.17
N ARG A 164 2.38 10.94 -11.15
CA ARG A 164 2.74 11.76 -12.31
C ARG A 164 2.21 11.09 -13.57
N SER A 165 1.97 11.84 -14.63
CA SER A 165 1.56 11.29 -15.93
C SER A 165 1.89 12.27 -17.04
N THR A 166 1.70 11.87 -18.29
CA THR A 166 1.59 12.81 -19.41
C THR A 166 0.13 12.88 -19.84
N GLY A 167 -0.22 13.86 -20.69
CA GLY A 167 -1.55 13.90 -21.29
C GLY A 167 -1.98 15.28 -21.73
N THR A 168 -3.28 15.55 -21.64
CA THR A 168 -3.94 16.79 -22.06
C THR A 168 -4.84 17.35 -20.96
N LYS A 169 -4.99 18.67 -20.91
CA LYS A 169 -5.88 19.41 -20.01
C LYS A 169 -7.21 19.75 -20.70
N ALA A 170 -8.24 19.99 -19.91
CA ALA A 170 -9.52 20.52 -20.41
C ALA A 170 -9.33 21.97 -20.88
N ALA A 171 -9.41 22.18 -22.19
CA ALA A 171 -9.36 23.49 -22.82
C ALA A 171 -10.04 23.42 -24.19
N THR A 172 -10.43 24.56 -24.77
CA THR A 172 -11.00 24.62 -26.13
C THR A 172 -9.97 24.29 -27.22
N THR A 173 -8.68 24.42 -26.89
CA THR A 173 -7.53 23.96 -27.67
C THR A 173 -6.83 22.80 -26.95
N VAL A 174 -6.02 22.02 -27.67
CA VAL A 174 -5.23 20.95 -27.04
C VAL A 174 -4.10 21.58 -26.25
N VAL A 175 -4.12 21.42 -24.94
CA VAL A 175 -3.03 21.81 -24.03
C VAL A 175 -2.44 20.54 -23.44
N THR A 176 -1.18 20.26 -23.73
CA THR A 176 -0.48 19.08 -23.23
C THR A 176 0.20 19.35 -21.88
N TYR A 177 0.51 18.28 -21.16
CA TYR A 177 1.37 18.28 -19.99
C TYR A 177 2.20 17.00 -19.93
N ASP A 178 3.25 17.03 -19.12
CA ASP A 178 4.15 15.89 -18.94
C ASP A 178 4.38 15.55 -17.46
N ARG A 179 5.31 14.60 -17.23
CA ARG A 179 5.61 14.06 -15.89
C ARG A 179 6.37 15.03 -14.98
N THR A 180 6.73 16.23 -15.43
CA THR A 180 7.32 17.26 -14.57
C THR A 180 6.34 17.72 -13.49
N ASP A 181 5.03 17.62 -13.77
CA ASP A 181 3.96 17.97 -12.84
C ASP A 181 3.42 16.77 -12.05
N VAL A 182 3.32 16.93 -10.72
CA VAL A 182 2.60 15.98 -9.85
C VAL A 182 1.10 16.16 -10.05
N GLN A 183 0.40 15.13 -10.49
CA GLN A 183 -1.06 15.17 -10.67
C GLN A 183 -1.80 14.93 -9.34
N PHE A 184 -1.29 14.02 -8.52
CA PHE A 184 -1.79 13.77 -7.17
C PHE A 184 -0.65 13.52 -6.20
N ASN A 185 -0.73 14.11 -5.02
CA ASN A 185 -0.06 13.54 -3.87
C ASN A 185 -0.89 12.35 -3.36
N LEU A 186 -0.22 11.32 -2.88
CA LEU A 186 -0.85 10.09 -2.41
C LEU A 186 -0.69 10.00 -0.89
N ASP A 187 -1.80 9.90 -0.18
CA ASP A 187 -1.85 9.63 1.25
C ASP A 187 -2.03 8.12 1.47
N LEU A 188 -0.98 7.48 2.00
CA LEU A 188 -0.97 6.06 2.35
C LEU A 188 -0.98 5.85 3.87
N SER A 189 -1.30 6.88 4.67
CA SER A 189 -1.27 6.80 6.13
C SER A 189 -2.20 5.74 6.72
N ASN A 190 -3.30 5.45 6.02
CA ASN A 190 -4.27 4.40 6.37
C ASN A 190 -4.25 3.22 5.39
N ALA A 191 -3.25 3.15 4.49
CA ALA A 191 -3.16 2.08 3.53
C ALA A 191 -2.86 0.75 4.22
N THR A 192 -3.45 -0.32 3.70
CA THR A 192 -3.13 -1.69 4.11
C THR A 192 -2.21 -2.32 3.09
N VAL A 193 -1.15 -2.99 3.55
CA VAL A 193 -0.26 -3.73 2.66
C VAL A 193 -0.39 -5.22 2.97
N VAL A 194 -0.74 -6.02 1.97
CA VAL A 194 -0.83 -7.47 2.09
C VAL A 194 0.23 -8.09 1.20
N GLN A 195 1.08 -8.93 1.79
CA GLN A 195 1.97 -9.82 1.07
C GLN A 195 1.34 -11.21 1.08
N ARG A 196 1.05 -11.73 -0.11
CA ARG A 196 0.46 -13.06 -0.28
C ARG A 196 1.54 -14.11 -0.46
N ALA A 197 1.18 -15.36 -0.17
CA ALA A 197 2.04 -16.52 -0.35
C ALA A 197 2.48 -16.74 -1.81
N ASP A 198 1.68 -16.27 -2.78
CA ASP A 198 1.98 -16.33 -4.22
C ASP A 198 3.01 -15.28 -4.70
N GLY A 199 3.62 -14.53 -3.77
CA GLY A 199 4.57 -13.46 -4.08
C GLY A 199 3.91 -12.13 -4.47
N THR A 200 2.59 -12.09 -4.64
CA THR A 200 1.89 -10.84 -4.93
C THR A 200 1.85 -9.93 -3.71
N ARG A 201 1.88 -8.62 -3.99
CA ARG A 201 1.73 -7.58 -2.97
C ARG A 201 0.60 -6.63 -3.34
N ALA A 202 -0.32 -6.42 -2.40
CA ALA A 202 -1.41 -5.47 -2.57
C ALA A 202 -1.28 -4.32 -1.57
N ILE A 203 -1.34 -3.09 -2.06
CA ILE A 203 -1.40 -1.85 -1.27
C ILE A 203 -2.77 -1.22 -1.52
N THR A 204 -3.67 -1.28 -0.55
CA THR A 204 -5.06 -0.82 -0.68
C THR A 204 -5.34 0.38 0.20
N GLY A 205 -6.32 1.21 -0.18
CA GLY A 205 -6.70 2.40 0.58
C GLY A 205 -5.74 3.58 0.38
N ILE A 206 -5.07 3.64 -0.77
CA ILE A 206 -4.28 4.80 -1.18
C ILE A 206 -5.25 5.93 -1.53
N VAL A 207 -5.08 7.12 -0.95
CA VAL A 207 -5.98 8.26 -1.20
C VAL A 207 -5.27 9.30 -2.08
N PRO A 208 -5.73 9.53 -3.33
CA PRO A 208 -5.26 10.65 -4.13
C PRO A 208 -5.76 11.99 -3.56
N VAL A 209 -4.84 12.95 -3.44
CA VAL A 209 -5.09 14.28 -2.89
C VAL A 209 -4.67 15.34 -3.91
N ALA A 210 -5.64 16.15 -4.34
CA ALA A 210 -5.40 17.27 -5.27
C ALA A 210 -4.99 18.53 -4.50
N ASN A 211 -3.72 18.59 -4.09
CA ASN A 211 -3.12 19.77 -3.46
C ASN A 211 -2.07 20.44 -4.35
N ASN A 212 -1.87 19.95 -5.58
CA ASN A 212 -1.05 20.59 -6.59
C ASN A 212 -1.95 21.35 -7.59
N PRO A 213 -1.75 22.66 -7.82
CA PRO A 213 -2.47 23.39 -8.86
C PRO A 213 -2.27 22.83 -10.28
N ALA A 214 -1.22 22.04 -10.51
CA ALA A 214 -0.94 21.42 -11.81
C ALA A 214 -1.82 20.20 -12.14
N THR A 215 -2.67 19.74 -11.19
CA THR A 215 -3.57 18.61 -11.44
C THR A 215 -4.53 18.91 -12.60
N VAL A 216 -4.62 17.98 -13.55
CA VAL A 216 -5.50 18.15 -14.72
C VAL A 216 -6.97 17.92 -14.41
N LEU A 217 -7.28 17.24 -13.30
CA LEU A 217 -8.65 17.06 -12.81
C LEU A 217 -9.02 18.20 -11.87
N SER A 218 -9.04 19.42 -12.42
CA SER A 218 -9.25 20.67 -11.69
C SER A 218 -10.73 20.96 -11.42
N GLY A 219 -11.03 21.95 -10.57
CA GLY A 219 -12.41 22.34 -10.23
C GLY A 219 -12.92 21.80 -8.89
N PHE A 220 -12.04 21.22 -8.09
CA PHE A 220 -12.27 20.92 -6.67
C PHE A 220 -11.32 21.74 -5.79
N PRO A 221 -11.70 22.02 -4.53
CA PRO A 221 -10.82 22.71 -3.58
C PRO A 221 -9.50 21.97 -3.37
N ALA A 222 -8.46 22.72 -2.98
CA ALA A 222 -7.19 22.13 -2.58
C ALA A 222 -7.38 21.10 -1.45
N ASN A 223 -6.66 19.99 -1.52
CA ASN A 223 -6.78 18.84 -0.63
C ASN A 223 -8.08 18.05 -0.76
N SER A 224 -8.87 18.26 -1.82
CA SER A 224 -10.05 17.45 -2.10
C SER A 224 -9.69 15.97 -2.23
N ARG A 225 -10.53 15.13 -1.62
CA ARG A 225 -10.48 13.66 -1.66
C ARG A 225 -11.59 13.07 -2.53
N LEU A 226 -12.24 13.90 -3.34
CA LEU A 226 -13.37 13.55 -4.21
C LEU A 226 -12.94 12.79 -5.48
N PHE A 227 -11.70 12.30 -5.47
CA PHE A 227 -11.08 11.50 -6.51
C PHE A 227 -11.07 10.00 -6.14
N GLY A 228 -11.82 9.58 -5.12
CA GLY A 228 -11.96 8.16 -4.77
C GLY A 228 -10.72 7.56 -4.10
N THR A 229 -10.47 6.27 -4.33
CA THR A 229 -9.37 5.53 -3.70
C THR A 229 -8.63 4.66 -4.71
N MET A 230 -7.34 4.43 -4.49
CA MET A 230 -6.49 3.59 -5.31
C MET A 230 -6.07 2.32 -4.58
N ALA A 231 -5.88 1.26 -5.35
CA ALA A 231 -5.29 0.00 -4.91
C ALA A 231 -4.22 -0.43 -5.91
N LEU A 232 -3.00 -0.66 -5.44
CA LEU A 232 -1.88 -1.13 -6.25
C LEU A 232 -1.63 -2.61 -5.95
N THR A 233 -1.71 -3.45 -6.97
CA THR A 233 -1.32 -4.87 -6.89
C THR A 233 -0.08 -5.08 -7.74
N LEU A 234 0.93 -5.74 -7.17
CA LEU A 234 2.22 -6.03 -7.82
C LEU A 234 2.48 -7.53 -7.78
N GLY A 235 2.89 -8.09 -8.92
CA GLY A 235 3.66 -9.33 -8.97
C GLY A 235 5.11 -8.98 -8.64
N LEU A 236 5.69 -9.69 -7.67
CA LEU A 236 7.06 -9.44 -7.22
C LEU A 236 7.83 -10.77 -7.18
N GLU A 237 9.05 -10.72 -7.67
CA GLU A 237 10.03 -11.80 -7.53
C GLU A 237 11.23 -11.25 -6.76
N GLU A 238 11.66 -11.95 -5.71
CA GLU A 238 12.81 -11.53 -4.91
C GLU A 238 14.09 -11.66 -5.73
N LYS A 239 14.88 -10.59 -5.84
CA LYS A 239 16.17 -10.68 -6.51
C LYS A 239 17.12 -11.51 -5.64
N PRO A 240 17.84 -12.49 -6.21
CA PRO A 240 18.91 -13.17 -5.49
C PRO A 240 19.87 -12.13 -4.91
N LEU A 241 20.25 -12.29 -3.64
CA LEU A 241 21.27 -11.45 -3.04
C LEU A 241 22.56 -11.59 -3.88
N PRO A 242 23.24 -10.49 -4.24
CA PRO A 242 24.52 -10.58 -4.92
C PRO A 242 25.48 -11.37 -4.04
N VAL A 243 25.95 -12.51 -4.56
CA VAL A 243 26.84 -13.42 -3.84
C VAL A 243 28.23 -12.79 -3.81
N THR A 244 28.50 -11.89 -2.86
CA THR A 244 29.83 -11.27 -2.67
C THR A 244 30.77 -12.12 -1.81
N GLN A 245 30.43 -13.38 -1.54
CA GLN A 245 31.35 -14.36 -0.95
C GLN A 245 31.59 -15.48 -1.95
N ALA A 246 32.86 -15.76 -2.26
CA ALA A 246 33.26 -16.94 -3.01
C ALA A 246 32.55 -18.16 -2.40
N ALA A 247 31.75 -18.83 -3.22
CA ALA A 247 30.99 -19.98 -2.77
C ALA A 247 31.96 -21.00 -2.16
N PRO A 248 31.80 -21.42 -0.89
CA PRO A 248 32.43 -22.66 -0.46
C PRO A 248 31.98 -23.74 -1.43
N THR A 249 32.90 -24.57 -1.92
CA THR A 249 32.63 -25.67 -2.85
C THR A 249 31.49 -26.53 -2.30
N THR A 250 30.27 -26.27 -2.76
CA THR A 250 29.09 -27.02 -2.38
C THR A 250 29.23 -28.41 -2.97
N GLY A 251 29.23 -29.42 -2.10
CA GLY A 251 29.08 -30.81 -2.51
C GLY A 251 27.79 -31.00 -3.33
N PRO A 252 27.63 -32.15 -4.00
CA PRO A 252 26.46 -32.43 -4.82
C PRO A 252 25.18 -32.15 -4.03
N ALA A 253 24.26 -31.40 -4.65
CA ALA A 253 22.98 -31.07 -4.04
C ALA A 253 22.27 -32.37 -3.65
N GLY A 254 21.90 -32.48 -2.38
CA GLY A 254 21.04 -33.57 -1.93
C GLY A 254 19.70 -33.55 -2.70
N PRO A 255 19.00 -34.70 -2.79
CA PRO A 255 17.71 -34.76 -3.45
C PRO A 255 16.76 -33.71 -2.87
N ALA A 256 16.02 -33.02 -3.75
CA ALA A 256 15.04 -32.02 -3.34
C ALA A 256 14.01 -32.67 -2.42
N GLY A 257 13.90 -32.16 -1.19
CA GLY A 257 12.85 -32.58 -0.27
C GLY A 257 11.46 -32.24 -0.83
N PRO A 258 10.40 -32.89 -0.32
CA PRO A 258 9.04 -32.54 -0.69
C PRO A 258 8.77 -31.05 -0.39
N ALA A 259 7.97 -30.41 -1.25
CA ALA A 259 7.57 -29.02 -1.04
C ALA A 259 6.88 -28.89 0.33
N GLY A 260 7.33 -27.91 1.12
CA GLY A 260 6.70 -27.61 2.41
C GLY A 260 5.25 -27.12 2.24
N PRO A 261 4.45 -27.13 3.32
CA PRO A 261 3.11 -26.57 3.28
C PRO A 261 3.15 -25.08 2.90
N ALA A 262 2.14 -24.63 2.14
CA ALA A 262 2.01 -23.24 1.76
C ALA A 262 2.02 -22.32 2.99
N GLY A 263 2.83 -21.25 2.93
CA GLY A 263 2.88 -20.24 3.98
C GLY A 263 1.54 -19.52 4.15
N ARG A 264 1.34 -18.90 5.33
CA ARG A 264 0.19 -18.00 5.56
C ARG A 264 0.52 -16.60 5.07
N ASP A 265 -0.46 -15.95 4.45
CA ASP A 265 -0.37 -14.55 4.06
C ASP A 265 -0.01 -13.64 5.25
N ALA A 266 0.73 -12.58 4.99
CA ALA A 266 1.08 -11.55 5.96
C ALA A 266 0.39 -10.21 5.60
N THR A 267 -0.24 -9.58 6.58
CA THR A 267 -0.84 -8.25 6.49
C THR A 267 -0.02 -7.27 7.31
N LEU A 268 0.52 -6.26 6.66
CA LEU A 268 1.07 -5.07 7.29
C LEU A 268 -0.07 -4.10 7.62
N LYS A 269 -0.24 -3.80 8.91
CA LYS A 269 -1.16 -2.80 9.43
C LYS A 269 -0.41 -1.60 9.97
N VAL A 270 -0.84 -0.40 9.58
CA VAL A 270 -0.41 0.86 10.18
C VAL A 270 -1.49 1.31 11.17
N ILE A 271 -1.10 1.56 12.42
CA ILE A 271 -1.99 1.91 13.51
C ILE A 271 -1.47 3.18 14.19
N ARG A 272 -2.34 4.18 14.34
CA ARG A 272 -2.03 5.37 15.14
C ARG A 272 -2.39 5.14 16.60
N LEU A 273 -1.37 5.14 17.46
CA LEU A 273 -1.50 4.99 18.89
C LEU A 273 -2.01 6.28 19.56
N ALA A 274 -2.74 6.12 20.67
CA ALA A 274 -3.20 7.24 21.50
C ALA A 274 -2.03 8.07 22.06
N LYS A 275 -0.93 7.40 22.42
CA LYS A 275 0.32 8.02 22.89
C LYS A 275 1.52 7.30 22.28
N ALA A 276 2.64 8.00 22.16
CA ALA A 276 3.88 7.40 21.69
C ALA A 276 4.30 6.25 22.62
N ALA A 277 4.63 5.10 22.04
CA ALA A 277 4.96 3.90 22.81
C ALA A 277 6.30 4.02 23.54
N PHE A 278 7.26 4.71 22.91
CA PHE A 278 8.61 4.94 23.42
C PHE A 278 8.97 6.41 23.31
N ALA A 279 9.77 6.91 24.25
CA ALA A 279 10.27 8.28 24.28
C ALA A 279 11.44 8.48 23.31
N THR A 280 11.22 8.18 22.03
CA THR A 280 12.21 8.40 20.96
C THR A 280 11.52 8.80 19.67
N LYS A 281 12.19 9.65 18.88
CA LYS A 281 11.77 10.03 17.53
C LYS A 281 12.29 9.07 16.47
N ALA A 282 13.29 8.24 16.80
CA ALA A 282 13.81 7.22 15.91
C ALA A 282 12.84 6.04 15.78
N GLU A 283 12.91 5.35 14.65
CA GLU A 283 12.18 4.11 14.45
C GLU A 283 12.72 3.01 15.37
N VAL A 284 11.82 2.22 15.96
CA VAL A 284 12.15 1.14 16.89
C VAL A 284 11.50 -0.16 16.46
N HIS A 285 12.30 -1.20 16.24
CA HIS A 285 11.80 -2.55 16.00
C HIS A 285 11.16 -3.16 17.26
N VAL A 286 10.01 -3.78 17.07
CA VAL A 286 9.15 -4.27 18.15
C VAL A 286 8.53 -5.63 17.82
N ARG A 287 8.17 -6.36 18.88
CA ARG A 287 7.25 -7.50 18.88
C ARG A 287 5.99 -7.12 19.61
N LEU A 288 4.83 -7.45 19.04
CA LEU A 288 3.55 -7.39 19.72
C LEU A 288 3.30 -8.74 20.38
N ILE A 289 3.22 -8.72 21.71
CA ILE A 289 3.03 -9.89 22.54
C ILE A 289 1.63 -9.83 23.12
N ASP A 290 0.85 -10.88 22.87
CA ASP A 290 -0.45 -11.07 23.49
C ASP A 290 -0.26 -11.28 25.00
N ARG A 291 -0.95 -10.48 25.82
CA ARG A 291 -0.75 -10.52 27.28
C ARG A 291 -1.30 -11.78 27.93
N THR A 292 -2.30 -12.41 27.32
CA THR A 292 -2.93 -13.63 27.82
C THR A 292 -2.09 -14.84 27.46
N THR A 293 -1.75 -15.00 26.19
CA THR A 293 -1.04 -16.19 25.70
C THR A 293 0.48 -16.08 25.81
N LYS A 294 1.01 -14.87 26.05
CA LYS A 294 2.46 -14.54 26.04
C LYS A 294 3.16 -14.81 24.70
N LYS A 295 2.41 -15.16 23.64
CA LYS A 295 2.96 -15.42 22.31
C LYS A 295 3.18 -14.12 21.55
N SER A 296 4.23 -14.09 20.75
CA SER A 296 4.43 -13.03 19.76
C SER A 296 3.42 -13.24 18.65
N ILE A 297 2.49 -12.30 18.48
CA ILE A 297 1.44 -12.39 17.45
C ILE A 297 1.73 -11.49 16.24
N ALA A 298 2.67 -10.55 16.40
CA ALA A 298 3.11 -9.66 15.34
C ALA A 298 4.54 -9.18 15.59
N THR A 299 5.21 -8.79 14.54
CA THR A 299 6.48 -8.04 14.58
C THR A 299 6.31 -6.75 13.80
N GLY A 300 7.14 -5.75 14.07
CA GLY A 300 6.92 -4.45 13.45
C GLY A 300 7.90 -3.37 13.87
N THR A 301 7.51 -2.13 13.58
CA THR A 301 8.23 -0.92 13.97
C THR A 301 7.30 0.10 14.60
N VAL A 302 7.86 0.95 15.45
CA VAL A 302 7.13 2.09 16.00
C VAL A 302 7.99 3.34 15.92
N GLN A 303 7.38 4.43 15.48
CA GLN A 303 8.00 5.76 15.42
C GLN A 303 6.98 6.77 15.95
N GLY A 304 7.31 7.42 17.07
CA GLY A 304 6.34 8.29 17.76
C GLY A 304 5.03 7.55 18.08
N ARG A 305 3.92 8.02 17.50
CA ARG A 305 2.58 7.44 17.66
C ARG A 305 2.21 6.45 16.57
N THR A 306 3.06 6.21 15.58
CA THR A 306 2.74 5.33 14.45
C THR A 306 3.34 3.96 14.69
N LEU A 307 2.49 2.94 14.76
CA LEU A 307 2.86 1.54 14.92
C LEU A 307 2.59 0.80 13.61
N ARG A 308 3.61 0.15 13.04
CA ARG A 308 3.52 -0.67 11.83
C ARG A 308 3.73 -2.13 12.22
N LEU A 309 2.77 -3.01 11.94
CA LEU A 309 2.81 -4.43 12.34
C LEU A 309 2.63 -5.34 11.15
N SER A 310 3.49 -6.34 11.00
CA SER A 310 3.27 -7.52 10.15
C SER A 310 2.56 -8.61 10.95
N LEU A 311 1.40 -9.03 10.45
CA LEU A 311 0.46 -9.96 11.10
C LEU A 311 0.17 -11.11 10.15
N LEU A 312 0.03 -12.33 10.65
CA LEU A 312 -0.51 -13.39 9.82
C LEU A 312 -2.00 -13.15 9.54
N SER A 313 -2.46 -13.46 8.33
CA SER A 313 -3.87 -13.32 7.93
C SER A 313 -4.79 -14.04 8.93
N GLY A 314 -5.91 -13.39 9.28
CA GLY A 314 -6.85 -13.86 10.30
C GLY A 314 -6.49 -13.46 11.74
N THR A 315 -5.34 -12.82 12.00
CA THR A 315 -4.99 -12.32 13.34
C THR A 315 -5.87 -11.13 13.72
N LYS A 316 -6.75 -11.31 14.72
CA LYS A 316 -7.56 -10.22 15.27
C LYS A 316 -6.71 -9.38 16.23
N LEU A 317 -6.67 -8.06 15.98
CA LEU A 317 -6.04 -7.08 16.86
C LEU A 317 -7.11 -6.30 17.61
N LYS A 318 -7.47 -6.76 18.81
CA LYS A 318 -8.38 -6.03 19.70
C LYS A 318 -7.99 -6.34 21.15
N GLY A 319 -7.81 -5.28 21.94
CA GLY A 319 -7.49 -5.39 23.36
C GLY A 319 -6.09 -4.91 23.71
N THR A 320 -5.56 -5.44 24.81
CA THR A 320 -4.36 -4.92 25.47
C THR A 320 -3.16 -5.81 25.21
N TYR A 321 -2.11 -5.23 24.65
CA TYR A 321 -0.90 -5.94 24.21
C TYR A 321 0.36 -5.36 24.86
N THR A 322 1.40 -6.19 24.94
CA THR A 322 2.75 -5.74 25.29
C THR A 322 3.54 -5.51 24.02
N LEU A 323 4.01 -4.28 23.81
CA LEU A 323 4.94 -3.93 22.74
C LEU A 323 6.37 -4.00 23.30
N LYS A 324 7.17 -4.95 22.84
CA LYS A 324 8.55 -5.20 23.32
C LYS A 324 9.57 -4.85 22.25
N ARG A 325 10.60 -4.07 22.59
CA ARG A 325 11.70 -3.72 21.67
C ARG A 325 12.56 -4.94 21.37
N THR A 326 13.03 -5.06 20.12
CA THR A 326 13.81 -6.24 19.67
C THR A 326 15.28 -5.95 19.34
N ALA A 327 15.75 -4.70 19.39
CA ALA A 327 17.13 -4.36 19.06
C ALA A 327 18.14 -4.76 20.18
N LYS A 328 19.28 -5.34 19.77
CA LYS A 328 20.39 -5.84 20.64
C LYS A 328 20.94 -4.83 21.66
N LYS A 329 20.83 -3.52 21.40
CA LYS A 329 21.36 -2.44 22.27
C LYS A 329 20.29 -1.41 22.66
N ALA A 330 19.05 -1.85 22.84
CA ALA A 330 17.98 -0.96 23.28
C ALA A 330 18.27 -0.43 24.70
N LYS A 331 18.59 0.86 24.84
CA LYS A 331 18.63 1.58 26.12
C LYS A 331 17.27 2.19 26.45
N GLY A 332 16.92 2.30 27.74
CA GLY A 332 15.66 2.89 28.21
C GLY A 332 14.49 1.90 28.30
N LYS A 333 13.25 2.39 28.24
CA LYS A 333 12.03 1.55 28.37
C LYS A 333 12.00 0.47 27.28
N LEU A 334 12.11 -0.80 27.68
CA LEU A 334 12.22 -1.96 26.77
C LEU A 334 10.87 -2.51 26.32
N GLN A 335 9.81 -2.24 27.09
CA GLN A 335 8.47 -2.69 26.78
C GLN A 335 7.43 -1.68 27.26
N THR A 336 6.30 -1.60 26.58
CA THR A 336 5.16 -0.80 27.03
C THR A 336 3.86 -1.54 26.76
N THR A 337 2.84 -1.24 27.56
CA THR A 337 1.48 -1.71 27.29
C THR A 337 0.81 -0.75 26.33
N ILE A 338 0.11 -1.30 25.33
CA ILE A 338 -0.74 -0.54 24.40
C ILE A 338 -2.13 -1.18 24.36
N THR A 339 -3.14 -0.37 24.05
CA THR A 339 -4.49 -0.85 23.78
C THR A 339 -4.81 -0.56 22.32
N LEU A 340 -5.20 -1.60 21.58
CA LEU A 340 -5.65 -1.51 20.20
C LEU A 340 -7.17 -1.69 20.20
N ARG A 341 -7.87 -0.73 19.58
CA ARG A 341 -9.33 -0.74 19.46
C ARG A 341 -9.74 -1.36 18.14
#